data_AF-A0A162T604-F1
#
_entry.id   AF-A0A162T604-F1
#
_cell.length_a   1.000
_cell.length_b   1.000
_cell.length_c   1.000
_cell.angle_alpha   90.00
_cell.angle_beta   90.00
_cell.angle_gamma   90.00
#
_symmetry.space_group_name_H-M   'P 1'
#
loop_
_entity.id
_entity.type
_entity.pdbx_description
1 polymer ?
#
loop_
_entity_poly.entity_id
_entity_poly.type
_entity_poly.pdbx_seq_one_letter_code
_entity_poly.pdbx_strand_id
1 'polypeptide(L)'
;MHGNFPLFTFLQGTHESIDLVTAALLLTGQLAPSGLFIVPAGINLSLSGPVLGGVLNQGITPTARATLRAIEVLSAVLLVGEALTTVGLYITAQRASIVLGGPILETPKSKTNIPGVSKKTLDAYQQLLLKGVGKTWRFT
;
A
#
# COMPACT_ATOMS: atom_id res chain seq x y z
N MET A 1 12.40 33.82 0.86
CA MET A 1 11.15 33.02 0.78
C MET A 1 11.11 32.37 -0.60
N HIS A 2 11.40 31.07 -0.69
CA HIS A 2 11.25 30.29 -1.92
C HIS A 2 10.39 29.09 -1.56
N GLY A 3 9.16 29.10 -2.06
CA GLY A 3 8.23 27.99 -1.94
C GLY A 3 8.68 26.87 -2.87
N ASN A 4 8.69 25.64 -2.35
CA ASN A 4 8.54 24.38 -3.08
C ASN A 4 8.44 23.26 -2.04
N PHE A 5 7.31 23.19 -1.33
CA PHE A 5 7.04 22.16 -0.31
C PHE A 5 5.68 21.40 -0.39
N PRO A 6 4.94 21.33 -1.52
CA PRO A 6 3.77 20.44 -1.63
C PRO A 6 4.13 18.97 -1.95
N LEU A 7 5.36 18.69 -2.39
CA LEU A 7 5.71 17.40 -2.98
C LEU A 7 5.70 16.25 -1.97
N PHE A 8 6.21 16.42 -0.75
CA PHE A 8 6.27 15.34 0.24
C PHE A 8 4.86 14.92 0.69
N THR A 9 4.01 15.89 1.02
CA THR A 9 2.61 15.64 1.40
C THR A 9 1.84 14.98 0.25
N PHE A 10 2.08 15.43 -0.98
CA PHE A 10 1.49 14.82 -2.17
C PHE A 10 1.93 13.35 -2.34
N LEU A 11 3.22 13.05 -2.20
CA LEU A 11 3.74 11.69 -2.35
C LEU A 11 3.23 10.75 -1.26
N GLN A 12 3.17 11.22 -0.01
CA GLN A 12 2.62 10.44 1.09
C GLN A 12 1.12 10.17 0.89
N GLY A 13 0.34 11.21 0.56
CA GLY A 13 -1.08 11.04 0.26
C GLY A 13 -1.33 10.15 -0.96
N THR A 14 -0.42 10.15 -1.94
CA THR A 14 -0.48 9.24 -3.09
C THR A 14 -0.28 7.79 -2.64
N HIS A 15 0.73 7.50 -1.82
CA HIS A 15 0.95 6.14 -1.30
C HIS A 15 -0.24 5.63 -0.48
N GLU A 16 -0.76 6.44 0.45
CA GLU A 16 -1.94 6.10 1.25
C GLU A 16 -3.18 5.87 0.37
N SER A 17 -3.35 6.70 -0.69
CA SER A 17 -4.45 6.52 -1.64
C SER A 17 -4.31 5.21 -2.44
N ILE A 18 -3.09 4.79 -2.79
CA ILE A 18 -2.85 3.53 -3.49
C ILE A 18 -3.21 2.35 -2.57
N ASP A 19 -2.87 2.41 -1.28
CA ASP A 19 -3.21 1.37 -0.31
C ASP A 19 -4.73 1.26 -0.14
N LEU A 20 -5.43 2.39 -0.04
CA LEU A 20 -6.89 2.44 0.05
C LEU A 20 -7.58 1.93 -1.23
N VAL A 21 -7.10 2.34 -2.40
CA VAL A 21 -7.62 1.84 -3.69
C VAL A 21 -7.38 0.34 -3.81
N THR A 22 -6.20 -0.14 -3.43
CA THR A 22 -5.88 -1.58 -3.45
C THR A 22 -6.79 -2.36 -2.50
N ALA A 23 -7.05 -1.83 -1.30
CA ALA A 23 -8.00 -2.43 -0.36
C ALA A 23 -9.43 -2.47 -0.93
N ALA A 24 -9.89 -1.39 -1.57
CA ALA A 24 -11.21 -1.37 -2.21
C ALA A 24 -11.31 -2.38 -3.36
N LEU A 25 -10.25 -2.51 -4.17
CA LEU A 25 -10.19 -3.48 -5.27
C LEU A 25 -10.18 -4.93 -4.77
N LEU A 26 -9.56 -5.22 -3.62
CA LEU A 26 -9.65 -6.53 -2.96
C LEU A 26 -11.09 -6.83 -2.52
N LEU A 27 -11.74 -5.90 -1.82
CA LEU A 27 -13.09 -6.09 -1.29
C LEU A 27 -14.15 -6.22 -2.39
N THR A 28 -13.94 -5.57 -3.53
CA THR A 28 -14.82 -5.68 -4.71
C THR A 28 -14.50 -6.90 -5.58
N GLY A 29 -13.48 -7.69 -5.24
CA GLY A 29 -13.07 -8.87 -5.99
C GLY A 29 -12.41 -8.55 -7.34
N GLN A 30 -11.93 -7.32 -7.54
CA GLN A 30 -11.15 -6.92 -8.72
C GLN A 30 -9.68 -7.35 -8.61
N LEU A 31 -9.21 -7.55 -7.38
CA LEU A 31 -7.92 -8.15 -7.07
C LEU A 31 -8.12 -9.34 -6.14
N ALA A 32 -7.27 -10.35 -6.30
CA ALA A 32 -7.17 -11.49 -5.40
C ALA A 32 -5.70 -11.88 -5.19
N PRO A 33 -5.38 -12.54 -4.06
CA PRO A 33 -4.08 -13.15 -3.84
C PRO A 33 -3.69 -14.09 -4.99
N SER A 34 -2.65 -13.73 -5.73
CA SER A 34 -2.10 -14.57 -6.80
C SER A 34 -0.98 -15.49 -6.32
N GLY A 35 -0.25 -15.09 -5.27
CA GLY A 35 0.82 -15.90 -4.70
C GLY A 35 1.53 -15.21 -3.53
N LEU A 36 2.22 -16.01 -2.73
CA LEU A 36 3.09 -15.57 -1.65
C LEU A 36 4.54 -15.81 -2.06
N PHE A 37 5.37 -14.78 -1.96
CA PHE A 37 6.78 -14.83 -2.31
C PHE A 37 7.63 -14.59 -1.07
N ILE A 38 8.59 -15.47 -0.84
CA ILE A 38 9.58 -15.30 0.23
C ILE A 38 10.83 -14.73 -0.43
N VAL A 39 11.26 -13.56 0.02
CA VAL A 39 12.46 -12.87 -0.46
C VAL A 39 13.41 -12.65 0.71
N PRO A 40 14.71 -12.41 0.47
CA PRO A 40 15.66 -12.13 1.56
C PRO A 40 15.27 -10.95 2.46
N ALA A 41 14.47 -10.02 1.94
CA ALA A 41 13.98 -8.84 2.66
C ALA A 41 12.63 -9.06 3.37
N GLY A 42 12.09 -10.29 3.39
CA GLY A 42 10.84 -10.64 4.07
C GLY A 42 9.85 -11.41 3.18
N ILE A 43 8.57 -11.33 3.53
CA ILE A 43 7.49 -11.99 2.80
C ILE A 43 6.73 -10.94 1.98
N ASN A 44 6.31 -11.31 0.78
CA ASN A 44 5.56 -10.46 -0.13
C ASN A 44 4.30 -11.18 -0.59
N LEU A 45 3.16 -10.52 -0.47
CA LEU A 45 1.90 -11.02 -1.01
C LEU A 45 1.63 -10.36 -2.36
N SER A 46 1.55 -11.15 -3.41
CA SER A 46 1.22 -10.63 -4.74
C SER A 46 -0.28 -10.74 -5.00
N LEU A 47 -0.85 -9.65 -5.50
CA LEU A 47 -2.24 -9.53 -5.90
C LEU A 47 -2.35 -9.40 -7.41
N SER A 48 -3.29 -10.11 -8.02
CA SER A 48 -3.63 -9.95 -9.43
C SER A 48 -5.13 -10.14 -9.63
N GLY A 49 -5.64 -9.75 -10.78
CA GLY A 49 -7.06 -9.85 -11.09
C GLY A 49 -7.44 -9.11 -12.37
N PRO A 50 -8.74 -9.05 -12.71
CA PRO A 50 -9.22 -8.61 -14.01
C PRO A 50 -8.77 -7.19 -14.36
N VAL A 51 -8.73 -6.29 -13.37
CA VAL A 51 -8.30 -4.90 -13.56
C VAL A 51 -6.81 -4.78 -13.95
N LEU A 52 -6.01 -5.81 -13.66
CA LEU A 52 -4.59 -5.91 -14.01
C LEU A 52 -4.33 -6.90 -15.15
N GLY A 53 -5.36 -7.33 -15.88
CA GLY A 53 -5.27 -8.33 -16.95
C GLY A 53 -5.02 -9.77 -16.46
N GLY A 54 -5.14 -10.01 -15.16
CA GLY A 54 -5.03 -11.33 -14.55
C GLY A 54 -6.37 -12.05 -14.42
N VAL A 55 -6.33 -13.36 -14.23
CA VAL A 55 -7.50 -14.16 -13.83
C VAL A 55 -7.54 -14.28 -12.31
N LEU A 56 -8.76 -14.28 -11.74
CA LEU A 56 -8.93 -14.49 -10.31
C LEU A 56 -8.66 -15.95 -9.95
N ASN A 57 -7.86 -16.16 -8.91
CA ASN A 57 -7.73 -17.47 -8.31
C ASN A 57 -9.06 -17.86 -7.66
N GLN A 58 -9.58 -19.04 -7.98
CA GLN A 58 -10.81 -19.56 -7.39
C GLN A 58 -10.52 -20.85 -6.62
N GLY A 59 -11.00 -20.90 -5.38
CA GLY A 59 -10.93 -22.11 -4.58
C GLY A 59 -11.82 -23.20 -5.19
N ILE A 60 -11.22 -24.36 -5.47
CA ILE A 60 -11.91 -25.53 -6.03
C ILE A 60 -12.90 -26.10 -5.00
N THR A 61 -12.51 -26.14 -3.73
CA THR A 61 -13.36 -26.58 -2.63
C THR A 61 -14.04 -25.39 -1.94
N PRO A 62 -15.18 -25.59 -1.26
CA PRO A 62 -15.82 -24.55 -0.45
C PRO A 62 -14.87 -23.97 0.59
N THR A 63 -14.07 -24.80 1.24
CA THR A 63 -13.06 -24.38 2.22
C THR A 63 -12.00 -23.50 1.58
N ALA A 64 -11.41 -23.91 0.45
CA ALA A 64 -10.41 -23.11 -0.24
C ALA A 64 -10.96 -21.76 -0.70
N ARG A 65 -12.22 -21.73 -1.14
CA ARG A 65 -12.91 -20.49 -1.52
C ARG A 65 -13.12 -19.56 -0.33
N ALA A 66 -13.56 -20.10 0.81
CA ALA A 66 -13.71 -19.35 2.05
C ALA A 66 -12.36 -18.83 2.56
N THR A 67 -11.29 -19.64 2.47
CA THR A 67 -9.93 -19.23 2.84
C THR A 67 -9.43 -18.09 1.96
N LEU A 68 -9.59 -18.18 0.64
CA LEU A 68 -9.19 -17.09 -0.27
C LEU A 68 -9.94 -15.79 0.04
N ARG A 69 -11.26 -15.86 0.27
CA ARG A 69 -12.05 -14.69 0.70
C ARG A 69 -11.58 -14.13 2.04
N ALA A 70 -11.23 -14.98 3.00
CA ALA A 70 -10.68 -14.54 4.27
C ALA A 70 -9.34 -13.80 4.08
N ILE A 71 -8.44 -14.31 3.23
CA ILE A 71 -7.16 -13.65 2.92
C ILE A 71 -7.40 -12.30 2.23
N GLU A 72 -8.34 -12.19 1.30
CA GLU A 72 -8.70 -10.94 0.64
C GLU A 72 -9.17 -9.87 1.64
N VAL A 73 -10.11 -10.24 2.51
CA VAL A 73 -10.67 -9.33 3.52
C VAL A 73 -9.61 -8.93 4.55
N LEU A 74 -8.84 -9.90 5.06
CA LEU A 74 -7.76 -9.63 6.02
C LEU A 74 -6.71 -8.71 5.40
N SER A 75 -6.32 -8.95 4.15
CA SER A 75 -5.34 -8.11 3.46
C SER A 75 -5.86 -6.67 3.27
N ALA A 76 -7.14 -6.51 2.92
CA ALA A 76 -7.76 -5.20 2.82
C ALA A 76 -7.80 -4.44 4.16
N VAL A 77 -8.16 -5.13 5.25
CA VAL A 77 -8.16 -4.55 6.60
C VAL A 77 -6.74 -4.15 7.02
N LEU A 78 -5.75 -5.00 6.76
CA LEU A 78 -4.36 -4.71 7.09
C LEU A 78 -3.77 -3.56 6.26
N LEU A 79 -4.21 -3.38 5.00
CA LEU A 79 -3.85 -2.21 4.19
C LEU A 79 -4.43 -0.92 4.77
N VAL A 80 -5.73 -0.93 5.13
CA VAL A 80 -6.38 0.22 5.77
C VAL A 80 -5.77 0.54 7.13
N GLY A 81 -5.35 -0.48 7.88
CA GLY A 81 -4.66 -0.34 9.17
C GLY A 81 -3.16 -0.07 9.06
N GLU A 82 -2.63 0.18 7.86
CA GLU A 82 -1.20 0.42 7.56
C GLU A 82 -0.23 -0.67 8.05
N ALA A 83 -0.74 -1.87 8.35
CA ALA A 83 0.06 -3.04 8.70
C ALA A 83 0.62 -3.73 7.45
N LEU A 84 -0.12 -3.65 6.35
CA LEU A 84 0.37 -3.89 5.00
C LEU A 84 0.46 -2.56 4.25
N THR A 85 1.34 -2.52 3.25
CA THR A 85 1.47 -1.40 2.32
C THR A 85 1.86 -1.91 0.95
N THR A 86 1.48 -1.18 -0.08
CA THR A 86 1.85 -1.44 -1.46
C THR A 86 3.33 -1.13 -1.65
N VAL A 87 4.12 -2.18 -1.90
CA VAL A 87 5.55 -2.07 -2.17
C VAL A 87 5.80 -1.64 -3.61
N GLY A 88 4.98 -2.12 -4.55
CA GLY A 88 5.08 -1.73 -5.94
C GLY A 88 4.19 -2.52 -6.88
N LEU A 89 4.31 -2.17 -8.17
CA LEU A 89 3.62 -2.82 -9.28
C LEU A 89 4.64 -3.62 -10.10
N TYR A 90 4.36 -4.90 -10.30
CA TYR A 90 5.12 -5.77 -11.20
C TYR A 90 4.34 -5.95 -12.49
N ILE A 91 4.96 -5.60 -13.62
CA ILE A 91 4.34 -5.71 -14.94
C ILE A 91 5.05 -6.83 -15.70
N THR A 92 4.27 -7.72 -16.28
CA THR A 92 4.73 -8.79 -17.18
C THR A 92 4.09 -8.62 -18.55
N ALA A 93 4.52 -9.41 -19.54
CA ALA A 93 4.01 -9.31 -20.92
C ALA A 93 2.48 -9.49 -21.05
N GLN A 94 1.83 -10.17 -20.11
CA GLN A 94 0.40 -10.51 -20.19
C GLN A 94 -0.44 -9.94 -19.05
N ARG A 95 0.16 -9.61 -17.91
CA ARG A 95 -0.56 -9.19 -16.71
C ARG A 95 0.32 -8.32 -15.81
N ALA A 96 -0.34 -7.56 -14.94
CA ALA A 96 0.32 -6.91 -13.82
C ALA A 96 -0.09 -7.53 -12.49
N SER A 97 0.73 -7.31 -11.48
CA SER A 97 0.44 -7.65 -10.10
C SER A 97 0.91 -6.55 -9.16
N ILE A 98 0.12 -6.29 -8.12
CA ILE A 98 0.50 -5.40 -7.04
C ILE A 98 1.15 -6.26 -5.96
N VAL A 99 2.27 -5.80 -5.42
CA VAL A 99 2.98 -6.50 -4.34
C VAL A 99 2.73 -5.76 -3.04
N LEU A 100 2.16 -6.47 -2.08
CA LEU A 100 2.02 -6.01 -0.70
C LEU A 100 3.21 -6.50 0.13
N GLY A 101 3.68 -5.61 0.98
CA GLY A 101 4.62 -5.86 2.06
C GLY A 101 4.14 -5.11 3.30
N GLY A 102 5.07 -4.77 4.19
CA GLY A 102 4.81 -4.04 5.42
C GLY A 102 5.39 -4.76 6.64
N PRO A 103 5.32 -4.11 7.82
CA PRO A 103 5.96 -4.60 9.04
C PRO A 103 5.55 -6.01 9.45
N ILE A 104 4.29 -6.39 9.21
CA ILE A 104 3.78 -7.72 9.55
C ILE A 104 4.39 -8.83 8.69
N LEU A 105 4.94 -8.48 7.52
CA LEU A 105 5.62 -9.41 6.62
C LEU A 105 7.15 -9.20 6.64
N GLU A 106 7.67 -8.54 7.67
CA GLU A 106 9.10 -8.21 7.85
C GLU A 106 9.70 -7.36 6.73
N THR A 107 8.87 -6.80 5.84
CA THR A 107 9.32 -5.92 4.78
C THR A 107 9.30 -4.47 5.30
N PRO A 108 10.42 -3.73 5.21
CA PRO A 108 10.47 -2.35 5.67
C PRO A 108 9.40 -1.51 4.98
N LYS A 109 8.66 -0.68 5.75
CA LYS A 109 7.73 0.30 5.13
C LYS A 109 8.49 1.11 4.09
N SER A 110 7.95 1.18 2.87
CA SER A 110 8.52 2.01 1.81
C SER A 110 8.45 3.46 2.25
N LYS A 111 9.59 4.01 2.69
CA LYS A 111 9.70 5.42 3.04
C LYS A 111 9.96 6.21 1.77
N THR A 112 9.10 7.17 1.46
CA THR A 112 9.30 8.09 0.34
C THR A 112 10.67 8.77 0.48
N ASN A 113 11.58 8.46 -0.44
CA ASN A 113 12.88 9.10 -0.52
C ASN A 113 12.86 10.11 -1.66
N ILE A 114 13.07 11.39 -1.35
CA ILE A 114 13.19 12.45 -2.36
C ILE A 114 14.68 12.65 -2.66
N PRO A 115 15.16 12.32 -3.87
CA PRO A 115 16.55 12.54 -4.24
C PRO A 115 16.96 14.00 -4.02
N GLY A 116 18.07 14.22 -3.31
CA GLY A 116 18.60 15.56 -3.03
C GLY A 116 18.06 16.25 -1.78
N VAL A 117 17.13 15.63 -1.03
CA VAL A 117 16.61 16.18 0.23
C VAL A 117 17.12 15.38 1.42
N SER A 118 17.74 16.06 2.40
CA SER A 118 18.29 15.39 3.59
C SER A 118 17.17 14.87 4.51
N LYS A 119 17.39 13.73 5.18
CA LYS A 119 16.46 13.18 6.19
C LYS A 119 16.07 14.21 7.26
N LYS A 120 17.03 15.03 7.70
CA LYS A 120 16.81 16.07 8.71
C LYS A 120 15.81 17.13 8.27
N THR A 121 15.80 17.43 6.97
CA THR A 121 14.86 18.38 6.35
C THR A 121 13.45 17.78 6.27
N LEU A 122 13.34 16.48 5.99
CA LEU A 122 12.07 15.75 5.96
C LEU A 122 11.44 15.66 7.36
N ASP A 123 12.22 15.32 8.38
CA ASP A 123 11.74 15.21 9.77
C ASP A 123 11.27 16.57 10.31
N ALA A 124 12.01 17.65 10.00
CA ALA A 124 11.61 19.01 10.37
C ALA A 124 10.29 19.43 9.69
N TYR A 125 10.07 19.00 8.45
CA TYR A 125 8.83 19.27 7.72
C TYR A 125 7.63 18.51 8.32
N GLN A 126 7.80 17.22 8.65
CA GLN A 126 6.75 16.45 9.32
C GLN A 126 6.32 17.09 10.65
N GLN A 127 7.27 17.59 11.44
CA GLN A 127 6.95 18.31 12.68
C GLN A 127 6.20 19.63 12.44
N LEU A 128 6.49 20.34 11.34
CA LEU A 128 5.78 21.56 10.97
C LEU A 128 4.36 21.28 10.50
N LEU A 129 4.14 20.22 9.71
CA LEU A 129 2.79 19.79 9.33
C LEU A 129 1.96 19.38 10.54
N LEU A 130 2.52 18.57 11.44
CA LEU A 130 1.82 18.14 12.66
C LEU A 130 1.48 19.34 13.57
N LYS A 131 2.35 20.35 13.66
CA LYS A 131 2.08 21.60 14.39
C LYS A 131 1.07 22.51 13.68
N GLY A 132 1.06 22.53 12.34
CA GLY A 132 0.15 23.31 11.53
C GLY A 132 -1.28 22.76 11.56
N VAL A 133 -1.42 21.44 11.37
CA VAL A 133 -2.70 20.73 11.43
C VAL A 133 -3.34 20.84 12.81
N GLY A 134 -2.55 20.78 13.89
CA GLY A 134 -3.03 20.97 15.26
C GLY A 134 -3.55 22.37 15.58
N LYS A 135 -3.23 23.40 14.78
CA LYS A 135 -3.75 24.77 14.95
C LYS A 135 -5.08 25.01 14.23
N THR A 136 -5.38 24.26 13.17
CA THR A 136 -6.59 24.43 12.35
C THR A 136 -7.87 23.86 12.97
N TRP A 137 -7.80 23.10 14.06
CA TRP A 137 -8.98 22.52 14.75
C TRP A 137 -9.52 23.37 15.92
N ARG A 138 -9.01 24.60 16.10
CA ARG A 138 -9.60 25.57 17.03
C ARG A 138 -10.53 26.50 16.27
N PHE A 139 -11.73 26.01 15.97
CA PHE A 139 -12.85 26.87 15.60
C PHE A 139 -13.40 27.52 16.86
N THR A 140 -13.19 28.84 16.98
CA THR A 140 -14.17 29.78 17.55
C THR A 140 -15.46 29.75 16.76
#